data_AF-A0A537LJ16-F1
#
_entry.id   AF-A0A537LJ16-F1
#
_cell.length_a   1.000
_cell.length_b   1.000
_cell.length_c   1.000
_cell.angle_alpha   90.00
_cell.angle_beta   90.00
_cell.angle_gamma   90.00
#
_symmetry.space_group_name_H-M   'P 1'
#
loop_
_entity.id
_entity.type
_entity.pdbx_description
1 polymer ?
#
loop_
_entity_poly.entity_id
_entity_poly.type
_entity_poly.pdbx_seq_one_letter_code
_entity_poly.pdbx_strand_id
1 'polypeptide(L)'
;MAVTVSTTRDRYIVVAGAVCLAALAWFDLVRRANGMTPGMSTGTDPMTGMAMAMAMPMSTPWNVSVWTAAVLMWSVMMVAMMLPSTTPMLLLFSGVQRARRTAADPALPTGLFAAGYLGVWVAWSVLAAGLQWILQSLLLLSPQLAATRVVLAASFLMLAGLYQLTPVKYACLARCQTPLG
;
A
#
# COMPACT_ATOMS: atom_id res chain seq x y z
N MET A 1 -31.36 -27.83 21.59
CA MET A 1 -31.02 -26.61 22.35
C MET A 1 -29.51 -26.44 22.31
N ALA A 2 -29.00 -25.60 21.39
CA ALA A 2 -27.64 -25.04 21.40
C ALA A 2 -27.55 -24.05 20.22
N VAL A 3 -28.02 -22.83 20.46
CA VAL A 3 -27.85 -21.71 19.53
C VAL A 3 -26.40 -21.22 19.72
N THR A 4 -25.51 -21.56 18.79
CA THR A 4 -24.12 -21.07 18.80
C THR A 4 -24.08 -19.62 18.34
N VAL A 5 -24.18 -18.71 19.30
CA VAL A 5 -23.92 -17.27 19.12
C VAL A 5 -22.41 -17.06 19.02
N SER A 6 -21.80 -17.23 17.83
CA SER A 6 -20.35 -16.96 17.61
C SER A 6 -20.03 -15.99 16.48
N THR A 7 -21.00 -15.49 15.72
CA THR A 7 -20.73 -14.90 14.39
C THR A 7 -20.45 -13.39 14.36
N THR A 8 -20.62 -12.67 15.46
CA THR A 8 -20.34 -11.20 15.50
C THR A 8 -18.98 -10.88 16.11
N ARG A 9 -18.55 -11.67 17.09
CA ARG A 9 -17.30 -11.46 17.84
C ARG A 9 -16.07 -11.71 16.95
N ASP A 10 -16.05 -12.81 16.22
CA ASP A 10 -14.91 -13.19 15.35
C ASP A 10 -14.75 -12.23 14.17
N ARG A 11 -15.87 -11.77 13.61
CA ARG A 11 -15.87 -10.72 12.58
C ARG A 11 -15.37 -9.38 13.12
N TYR A 12 -15.80 -9.01 14.32
CA TYR A 12 -15.30 -7.79 14.98
C TYR A 12 -13.80 -7.90 15.23
N ILE A 13 -13.28 -9.08 15.59
CA ILE A 13 -11.84 -9.33 15.77
C ILE A 13 -11.09 -9.16 14.45
N VAL A 14 -11.57 -9.70 13.33
CA VAL A 14 -10.92 -9.55 12.01
C VAL A 14 -10.90 -8.08 11.56
N VAL A 15 -12.05 -7.40 11.66
CA VAL A 15 -12.15 -5.98 11.25
C VAL A 15 -11.34 -5.09 12.19
N ALA A 16 -11.44 -5.28 13.51
CA ALA A 16 -10.63 -4.55 14.47
C ALA A 16 -9.14 -4.82 14.27
N GLY A 17 -8.75 -6.05 13.97
CA GLY A 17 -7.37 -6.41 13.62
C GLY A 17 -6.87 -5.66 12.39
N ALA A 18 -7.63 -5.66 11.30
CA ALA A 18 -7.29 -4.92 10.08
C ALA A 18 -7.22 -3.40 10.32
N VAL A 19 -8.17 -2.84 11.07
CA VAL A 19 -8.18 -1.40 11.44
C VAL A 19 -6.99 -1.06 12.33
N CYS A 20 -6.68 -1.89 13.32
CA CYS A 20 -5.50 -1.71 14.18
C CYS A 20 -4.21 -1.76 13.37
N LEU A 21 -4.06 -2.72 12.44
CA LEU A 21 -2.91 -2.79 11.55
C LEU A 21 -2.78 -1.55 10.67
N ALA A 22 -3.89 -1.06 10.10
CA ALA A 22 -3.91 0.16 9.31
C ALA A 22 -3.54 1.39 10.16
N ALA A 23 -4.09 1.51 11.37
CA ALA A 23 -3.80 2.61 12.28
C ALA A 23 -2.32 2.60 12.73
N LEU A 24 -1.77 1.43 13.04
CA LEU A 24 -0.34 1.27 13.37
C LEU A 24 0.55 1.63 12.18
N ALA A 25 0.19 1.20 10.97
CA ALA A 25 0.92 1.55 9.76
C ALA A 25 0.90 3.07 9.50
N TRP A 26 -0.26 3.71 9.63
CA TRP A 26 -0.38 5.16 9.53
C TRP A 26 0.41 5.89 10.60
N PHE A 27 0.35 5.43 11.85
CA PHE A 27 1.11 5.99 12.95
C PHE A 27 2.62 5.93 12.67
N ASP A 28 3.12 4.80 12.19
CA ASP A 28 4.53 4.65 11.81
C ASP A 28 4.92 5.61 10.67
N LEU A 29 4.08 5.75 9.64
CA LEU A 29 4.31 6.69 8.55
C LEU A 29 4.33 8.15 9.02
N VAL A 30 3.37 8.55 9.86
CA VAL A 30 3.32 9.90 10.42
C VAL A 30 4.51 10.17 11.33
N ARG A 31 4.93 9.19 12.13
CA ARG A 31 6.13 9.30 12.97
C ARG A 31 7.39 9.46 12.13
N ARG A 32 7.53 8.70 11.04
CA ARG A 32 8.63 8.86 10.07
C ARG A 32 8.59 10.22 9.39
N ALA A 33 7.41 10.68 8.98
CA ALA A 33 7.22 11.99 8.38
C ALA A 33 7.57 13.14 9.34
N ASN A 34 7.15 13.05 10.60
CA ASN A 34 7.45 14.07 11.62
C ASN A 34 8.92 14.05 12.07
N GLY A 35 9.60 12.90 11.96
CA GLY A 35 11.05 12.80 12.15
C GLY A 35 11.87 13.49 11.05
N MET A 36 11.24 13.82 9.92
CA MET A 36 11.82 14.67 8.88
C MET A 36 11.60 16.13 9.27
N THR A 37 12.24 16.59 10.35
CA THR A 37 12.33 18.03 10.62
C THR A 37 12.98 18.70 9.40
N PRO A 38 12.35 19.69 8.77
CA PRO A 38 13.02 20.52 7.78
C PRO A 38 14.21 21.13 8.50
N GLY A 39 15.42 20.71 8.15
CA GLY A 39 16.61 21.40 8.65
C GLY A 39 16.41 22.87 8.34
N MET A 40 16.52 23.71 9.36
CA MET A 40 16.66 25.15 9.19
C MET A 40 18.05 25.40 8.57
N SER A 41 18.26 24.92 7.35
CA SER A 41 19.47 25.15 6.58
C SER A 41 19.23 26.41 5.76
N THR A 42 19.92 27.47 6.16
CA THR A 42 20.19 28.69 5.42
C THR A 42 20.70 28.39 4.01
N GLY A 43 19.77 28.18 3.07
CA GLY A 43 20.02 28.02 1.65
C GLY A 43 18.73 28.37 0.91
N THR A 44 18.82 29.28 -0.06
CA THR A 44 17.70 30.02 -0.67
C THR A 44 16.69 29.20 -1.47
N ASP A 45 16.77 27.86 -1.49
CA ASP A 45 15.88 27.01 -2.27
C ASP A 45 15.13 26.00 -1.38
N PRO A 46 13.84 26.22 -1.06
CA PRO A 46 13.06 25.35 -0.17
C PRO A 46 12.97 23.89 -0.64
N MET A 47 13.21 23.63 -1.93
CA MET A 47 13.28 22.29 -2.51
C MET A 47 14.53 21.49 -2.10
N THR A 48 15.65 22.16 -1.82
CA THR A 48 16.93 21.49 -1.49
C THR A 48 17.01 21.06 -0.03
N GLY A 49 16.40 21.83 0.88
CA GLY A 49 16.35 21.50 2.32
C GLY A 49 15.49 20.27 2.64
N MET A 50 14.38 20.06 1.90
CA MET A 50 13.59 18.82 2.01
C MET A 50 14.36 17.59 1.50
N ALA A 51 15.17 17.73 0.44
CA ALA A 51 15.93 16.62 -0.14
C ALA A 51 17.02 16.06 0.82
N MET A 52 17.56 16.91 1.69
CA MET A 52 18.56 16.51 2.68
C MET A 52 17.96 15.85 3.93
N ALA A 53 16.73 16.20 4.32
CA ALA A 53 16.04 15.59 5.46
C ALA A 53 15.49 14.17 5.17
N MET A 54 15.36 13.80 3.88
CA MET A 54 15.04 12.43 3.44
C MET A 54 16.27 11.51 3.38
N ALA A 55 17.46 11.99 3.78
CA ALA A 55 18.68 11.21 3.76
C ALA A 55 18.65 10.15 4.87
N MET A 56 17.96 9.04 4.61
CA MET A 56 18.43 7.76 5.12
C MET A 56 19.91 7.62 4.71
N PRO A 57 20.80 7.09 5.56
CA PRO A 57 22.18 6.81 5.19
C PRO A 57 22.18 5.64 4.18
N MET A 58 21.81 5.91 2.92
CA MET A 58 21.81 4.95 1.82
C MET A 58 23.10 5.01 0.99
N SER A 59 24.19 5.53 1.57
CA SER A 59 25.55 5.17 1.15
C SER A 59 25.90 3.73 1.52
N THR A 60 25.00 3.02 2.22
CA THR A 60 25.15 1.61 2.58
C THR A 60 24.91 0.73 1.34
N PRO A 61 25.85 -0.15 0.96
CA PRO A 61 25.64 -1.09 -0.13
C PRO A 61 24.40 -1.94 0.12
N TRP A 62 23.67 -2.25 -0.95
CA TRP A 62 22.52 -3.15 -0.87
C TRP A 62 22.96 -4.51 -0.34
N ASN A 63 22.35 -4.91 0.77
CA ASN A 63 22.52 -6.21 1.40
C ASN A 63 21.13 -6.74 1.83
N VAL A 64 21.07 -7.95 2.35
CA VAL A 64 19.80 -8.60 2.74
C VAL A 64 19.04 -7.79 3.80
N SER A 65 19.72 -7.11 4.73
CA SER A 65 19.03 -6.31 5.76
C SER A 65 18.44 -5.01 5.19
N VAL A 66 19.14 -4.33 4.29
CA VAL A 66 18.63 -3.14 3.58
C VAL A 66 17.45 -3.55 2.69
N TRP A 67 17.56 -4.68 2.00
CA TRP A 67 16.49 -5.18 1.14
C TRP A 67 15.24 -5.57 1.93
N THR A 68 15.38 -6.30 3.04
CA THR A 68 14.24 -6.62 3.91
C THR A 68 13.61 -5.37 4.52
N ALA A 69 14.41 -4.37 4.92
CA ALA A 69 13.90 -3.09 5.39
C ALA A 69 13.10 -2.34 4.31
N ALA A 70 13.57 -2.36 3.06
CA ALA A 70 12.84 -1.77 1.94
C ALA A 70 11.51 -2.49 1.68
N VAL A 71 11.48 -3.82 1.70
CA VAL A 71 10.24 -4.60 1.57
C VAL A 71 9.25 -4.27 2.69
N LEU A 72 9.72 -4.16 3.93
CA LEU A 72 8.87 -3.79 5.07
C LEU A 72 8.31 -2.38 4.92
N MET A 73 9.13 -1.41 4.51
CA MET A 73 8.70 -0.05 4.24
C MET A 73 7.61 -0.02 3.16
N TRP A 74 7.85 -0.64 2.00
CA TRP A 74 6.86 -0.74 0.92
C TRP A 74 5.58 -1.43 1.40
N SER A 75 5.69 -2.49 2.20
CA SER A 75 4.54 -3.21 2.74
C SER A 75 3.70 -2.33 3.66
N VAL A 76 4.32 -1.61 4.59
CA VAL A 76 3.63 -0.68 5.50
C VAL A 76 2.93 0.42 4.70
N MET A 77 3.59 0.99 3.70
CA MET A 77 3.01 2.02 2.84
C MET A 77 1.80 1.50 2.06
N MET A 78 1.93 0.32 1.43
CA MET A 78 0.85 -0.30 0.66
C MET A 78 -0.34 -0.62 1.57
N VAL A 79 -0.10 -1.25 2.72
CA VAL A 79 -1.15 -1.57 3.69
C VAL A 79 -1.85 -0.29 4.16
N ALA A 80 -1.11 0.77 4.52
CA ALA A 80 -1.69 2.02 4.98
C ALA A 80 -2.64 2.67 3.96
N MET A 81 -2.28 2.64 2.67
CA MET A 81 -3.04 3.31 1.61
C MET A 81 -4.15 2.44 1.01
N MET A 82 -3.96 1.12 0.93
CA MET A 82 -4.83 0.22 0.17
C MET A 82 -5.91 -0.45 1.02
N LEU A 83 -5.65 -0.69 2.32
CA LEU A 83 -6.70 -1.17 3.23
C LEU A 83 -7.94 -0.26 3.27
N PRO A 84 -7.80 1.08 3.37
CA PRO A 84 -8.93 2.01 3.32
C PRO A 84 -9.78 1.84 2.05
N SER A 85 -9.15 1.62 0.90
CA SER A 85 -9.85 1.46 -0.40
C SER A 85 -10.73 0.21 -0.47
N THR A 86 -10.46 -0.78 0.40
CA THR A 86 -11.17 -2.07 0.43
C THR A 86 -12.36 -2.07 1.39
N THR A 87 -12.43 -1.08 2.29
CA THR A 87 -13.54 -0.90 3.25
C THR A 87 -14.94 -0.94 2.63
N PRO A 88 -15.24 -0.26 1.50
CA PRO A 88 -16.58 -0.31 0.90
C PRO A 88 -16.92 -1.70 0.35
N MET A 89 -15.94 -2.42 -0.22
CA MET A 89 -16.13 -3.79 -0.72
C MET A 89 -16.38 -4.77 0.43
N LEU A 90 -15.67 -4.63 1.55
CA LEU A 90 -15.89 -5.41 2.77
C LEU A 90 -17.31 -5.20 3.33
N LEU A 91 -17.80 -3.95 3.32
CA LEU A 91 -19.17 -3.63 3.74
C LEU A 91 -20.20 -4.22 2.77
N LEU A 92 -19.98 -4.16 1.46
CA LEU A 92 -20.87 -4.72 0.45
C LEU A 92 -20.96 -6.25 0.54
N PHE A 93 -19.81 -6.92 0.70
CA PHE A 93 -19.72 -8.36 0.90
C PHE A 93 -20.48 -8.78 2.17
N SER A 94 -20.36 -7.99 3.24
CA SER A 94 -21.10 -8.23 4.49
C SER A 94 -22.62 -8.08 4.31
N GLY A 95 -23.07 -7.14 3.48
CA GLY A 95 -24.48 -6.94 3.14
C GLY A 95 -25.06 -8.10 2.33
N VAL A 96 -24.32 -8.57 1.31
CA VAL A 96 -24.72 -9.71 0.46
C VAL A 96 -24.74 -11.02 1.25
N GLN A 97 -23.78 -11.27 2.14
CA GLN A 97 -23.81 -12.45 3.01
C GLN A 97 -24.98 -12.42 4.01
N ARG A 98 -25.32 -11.23 4.53
CA ARG A 98 -26.48 -11.05 5.41
C ARG A 98 -27.80 -11.33 4.69
N ALA A 99 -27.89 -10.98 3.40
CA ALA A 99 -29.04 -11.30 2.55
C ALA A 99 -29.13 -12.81 2.24
N ARG A 100 -27.99 -13.52 2.15
CA ARG A 100 -27.96 -14.93 1.76
C ARG A 100 -28.26 -15.93 2.88
N ARG A 101 -28.24 -15.57 4.18
CA ARG A 101 -28.69 -16.40 5.35
C ARG A 101 -28.25 -17.88 5.43
N THR A 102 -27.34 -18.37 4.57
CA THR A 102 -27.06 -19.81 4.41
C THR A 102 -25.67 -20.27 4.83
N ALA A 103 -24.71 -19.38 5.09
CA ALA A 103 -23.35 -19.79 5.48
C ALA A 103 -23.21 -19.82 7.01
N ALA A 104 -22.85 -20.99 7.54
CA ALA A 104 -22.70 -21.27 8.97
C ALA A 104 -21.62 -20.43 9.69
N ASP A 105 -20.75 -19.72 8.95
CA ASP A 105 -19.85 -18.72 9.54
C ASP A 105 -19.39 -17.65 8.50
N PRO A 106 -19.90 -16.42 8.55
CA PRO A 106 -19.49 -15.31 7.68
C PRO A 106 -18.10 -14.73 8.01
N ALA A 107 -17.44 -15.14 9.11
CA ALA A 107 -16.13 -14.62 9.48
C ALA A 107 -14.98 -15.23 8.64
N LEU A 108 -15.04 -16.54 8.37
CA LEU A 108 -14.05 -17.27 7.56
C LEU A 108 -13.84 -16.69 6.14
N PRO A 109 -14.89 -16.46 5.32
CA PRO A 109 -14.70 -15.93 3.96
C PRO A 109 -14.18 -14.48 3.95
N THR A 110 -14.58 -13.67 4.94
CA THR A 110 -14.12 -12.28 5.08
C THR A 110 -12.63 -12.22 5.48
N GLY A 111 -12.21 -13.07 6.43
CA GLY A 111 -10.82 -13.18 6.85
C GLY A 111 -9.90 -13.70 5.75
N LEU A 112 -10.35 -14.70 4.98
CA LEU A 112 -9.58 -15.22 3.85
C LEU A 112 -9.41 -14.19 2.73
N PHE A 113 -10.45 -13.39 2.45
CA PHE A 113 -10.35 -12.28 1.50
C PHE A 113 -9.33 -11.23 1.95
N ALA A 114 -9.40 -10.80 3.22
CA ALA A 114 -8.45 -9.82 3.77
C ALA A 114 -7.00 -10.36 3.76
N ALA A 115 -6.80 -11.63 4.12
CA ALA A 115 -5.49 -12.27 4.10
C ALA A 115 -4.93 -12.38 2.67
N GLY A 116 -5.75 -12.80 1.70
CA GLY A 116 -5.36 -12.85 0.29
C GLY A 116 -5.00 -11.46 -0.26
N TYR A 117 -5.80 -10.45 0.08
CA TYR A 117 -5.54 -9.05 -0.30
C TYR A 117 -4.21 -8.55 0.25
N LEU A 118 -3.95 -8.75 1.55
CA LEU A 118 -2.67 -8.40 2.16
C LEU A 118 -1.51 -9.18 1.53
N GLY A 119 -1.70 -10.46 1.23
CA GLY A 119 -0.70 -11.30 0.56
C GLY A 119 -0.29 -10.75 -0.82
N VAL A 120 -1.25 -10.28 -1.62
CA VAL A 120 -0.97 -9.63 -2.91
C VAL A 120 -0.14 -8.36 -2.72
N TRP A 121 -0.44 -7.53 -1.72
CA TRP A 121 0.31 -6.31 -1.45
C TRP A 121 1.72 -6.56 -0.92
N VAL A 122 1.91 -7.59 -0.10
CA VAL A 122 3.24 -8.03 0.33
C VAL A 122 4.06 -8.53 -0.86
N ALA A 123 3.47 -9.35 -1.75
CA ALA A 123 4.12 -9.80 -2.97
C ALA A 123 4.51 -8.62 -3.88
N TRP A 124 3.62 -7.64 -4.05
CA TRP A 124 3.93 -6.40 -4.76
C TRP A 124 5.08 -5.62 -4.11
N SER A 125 5.13 -5.56 -2.79
CA SER A 125 6.17 -4.84 -2.06
C SER A 125 7.56 -5.45 -2.25
N VAL A 126 7.63 -6.79 -2.40
CA VAL A 126 8.85 -7.50 -2.82
C VAL A 126 9.30 -7.07 -4.21
N LEU A 127 8.36 -7.01 -5.17
CA LEU A 127 8.66 -6.55 -6.53
C LEU A 127 9.10 -5.08 -6.56
N ALA A 128 8.43 -4.21 -5.78
CA ALA A 128 8.76 -2.80 -5.68
C ALA A 128 10.16 -2.57 -5.10
N ALA A 129 10.51 -3.28 -4.01
CA ALA A 129 11.85 -3.23 -3.43
C ALA A 129 12.93 -3.75 -4.41
N GLY A 130 12.64 -4.83 -5.14
CA GLY A 130 13.51 -5.33 -6.21
C GLY A 130 13.72 -4.31 -7.34
N LEU A 131 12.65 -3.67 -7.80
CA LEU A 131 12.72 -2.63 -8.82
C LEU A 131 13.52 -1.41 -8.33
N GLN A 132 13.28 -0.97 -7.09
CA GLN A 132 14.05 0.11 -6.46
C GLN A 132 15.55 -0.23 -6.43
N TRP A 133 15.90 -1.45 -6.01
CA TRP A 133 17.29 -1.91 -6.00
C TRP A 133 17.93 -1.86 -7.40
N ILE A 134 17.24 -2.39 -8.41
CA ILE A 134 17.73 -2.39 -9.80
C ILE A 134 17.93 -0.95 -10.30
N LEU A 135 16.93 -0.08 -10.13
CA LEU A 135 16.97 1.30 -10.61
C LEU A 135 18.05 2.13 -9.91
N GLN A 136 18.29 1.92 -8.62
CA GLN A 136 19.41 2.56 -7.91
C GLN A 136 20.76 1.99 -8.35
N SER A 137 20.86 0.69 -8.59
CA SER A 137 22.08 0.05 -9.11
C SER A 137 22.45 0.55 -10.52
N LEU A 138 21.44 0.92 -11.31
CA LEU A 138 21.60 1.53 -12.64
C LEU A 138 21.81 3.06 -12.58
N LEU A 139 21.86 3.67 -11.39
CA LEU A 139 21.96 5.12 -11.20
C LEU A 139 20.82 5.91 -11.88
N LEU A 140 19.66 5.29 -12.04
CA LEU A 140 18.45 5.91 -12.58
C LEU A 140 17.63 6.61 -11.48
N LEU A 141 17.83 6.19 -10.23
CA LEU A 141 17.26 6.81 -9.02
C LEU A 141 18.38 7.35 -8.13
N SER A 142 18.16 8.53 -7.56
CA SER A 142 18.98 9.06 -6.48
C SER A 142 18.74 8.29 -5.18
N PRO A 143 19.59 8.49 -4.15
CA PRO A 143 19.33 7.97 -2.81
C PRO A 143 17.96 8.42 -2.25
N GLN A 144 17.44 9.57 -2.67
CA GLN A 144 16.13 10.07 -2.28
C GLN A 144 14.98 9.49 -3.12
N LEU A 145 15.23 8.44 -3.91
CA LEU A 145 14.30 7.91 -4.93
C LEU A 145 13.82 8.97 -5.94
N ALA A 146 14.58 10.04 -6.17
CA ALA A 146 14.29 10.98 -7.25
C ALA A 146 14.88 10.44 -8.56
N ALA A 147 14.16 10.54 -9.67
CA ALA A 147 14.70 10.19 -10.97
C ALA A 147 15.92 11.06 -11.28
N THR A 148 17.03 10.46 -11.74
CA THR A 148 18.26 11.20 -12.04
C THR A 148 18.15 12.03 -13.31
N ARG A 149 17.18 11.73 -14.18
CA ARG A 149 16.92 12.46 -15.43
C ARG A 149 15.44 12.82 -15.55
N VAL A 150 15.16 14.09 -15.89
CA VAL A 150 13.80 14.59 -16.12
C VAL A 150 13.09 13.79 -17.21
N VAL A 151 13.79 13.40 -18.28
CA VAL A 151 13.21 12.61 -19.38
C VAL A 151 12.69 11.26 -18.90
N LEU A 152 13.34 10.61 -17.92
CA LEU A 152 12.89 9.34 -17.36
C LEU A 152 11.60 9.52 -16.56
N ALA A 153 11.52 10.55 -15.72
CA ALA A 153 10.31 10.86 -14.97
C ALA A 153 9.16 11.25 -15.91
N ALA A 154 9.44 12.09 -16.91
CA ALA A 154 8.46 12.55 -17.89
C ALA A 154 7.93 11.39 -18.74
N SER A 155 8.79 10.50 -19.24
CA SER A 155 8.37 9.35 -20.03
C SER A 155 7.50 8.39 -19.21
N PHE A 156 7.89 8.13 -17.96
CA PHE A 156 7.09 7.29 -17.06
C PHE A 156 5.71 7.89 -16.78
N LEU A 157 5.65 9.20 -16.46
CA LEU A 157 4.38 9.89 -16.24
C LEU A 157 3.52 9.93 -17.51
N MET A 158 4.12 10.11 -18.69
CA MET A 158 3.41 10.13 -19.95
C MET A 158 2.84 8.76 -20.30
N LEU A 159 3.61 7.69 -20.11
CA LEU A 159 3.12 6.31 -20.26
C LEU A 159 1.99 6.00 -19.28
N ALA A 160 2.13 6.42 -18.02
CA ALA A 160 1.08 6.25 -17.02
C ALA A 160 -0.19 7.04 -17.39
N GLY A 161 -0.05 8.28 -17.87
CA GLY A 161 -1.16 9.11 -18.34
C GLY A 161 -1.87 8.51 -19.55
N LEU A 162 -1.10 8.06 -20.54
CA LEU A 162 -1.64 7.36 -21.71
C LEU A 162 -2.41 6.11 -21.30
N TYR A 163 -1.82 5.26 -20.44
CA TYR A 163 -2.50 4.09 -19.90
C TYR A 163 -3.80 4.45 -19.18
N GLN A 164 -3.81 5.52 -18.38
CA GLN A 164 -5.01 5.99 -17.69
C GLN A 164 -6.14 6.43 -18.63
N LEU A 165 -5.80 6.90 -19.84
CA LEU A 165 -6.77 7.30 -20.87
C LEU A 165 -7.16 6.16 -21.82
N THR A 166 -6.52 4.98 -21.72
CA THR A 166 -6.85 3.87 -22.61
C THR A 166 -8.26 3.32 -22.35
N PRO A 167 -9.04 3.01 -23.41
CA PRO A 167 -10.37 2.40 -23.27
C PRO A 167 -10.30 1.02 -22.60
N VAL A 168 -9.15 0.34 -22.65
CA VAL A 168 -8.90 -0.94 -21.97
C VAL A 168 -9.07 -0.82 -20.45
N LYS A 169 -8.52 0.24 -19.84
CA LYS A 169 -8.68 0.48 -18.39
C LYS A 169 -10.16 0.66 -18.03
N TYR A 170 -10.89 1.46 -18.81
CA TYR A 170 -12.31 1.72 -18.56
C TYR A 170 -13.18 0.48 -18.75
N ALA A 171 -12.92 -0.32 -19.79
CA ALA A 171 -13.63 -1.58 -20.03
C ALA A 171 -13.42 -2.58 -18.89
N CYS A 172 -12.18 -2.69 -18.39
CA CYS A 172 -11.86 -3.55 -17.25
C CYS A 172 -12.54 -3.07 -15.97
N LEU A 173 -12.45 -1.78 -15.64
CA LEU A 173 -13.09 -1.20 -14.45
C LEU A 173 -14.62 -1.33 -14.48
N ALA A 174 -15.26 -1.07 -15.63
CA ALA A 174 -16.70 -1.21 -15.79
C ALA A 174 -17.17 -2.66 -15.50
N ARG A 175 -16.37 -3.66 -15.90
CA ARG A 175 -16.67 -5.07 -15.64
C ARG A 175 -16.32 -5.50 -14.21
N CYS A 176 -15.25 -4.96 -13.63
CA CYS A 176 -14.76 -5.34 -12.31
C CYS A 176 -15.46 -4.62 -11.14
N GLN A 177 -16.05 -3.45 -11.35
CA GLN A 177 -16.71 -2.65 -10.30
C GLN A 177 -18.23 -2.80 -10.24
N THR A 178 -18.83 -3.63 -11.10
CA THR A 178 -20.27 -3.96 -11.09
C THR A 178 -20.50 -5.36 -10.49
N PRO A 179 -20.40 -5.53 -9.16
CA PRO A 179 -20.64 -6.82 -8.52
C PRO A 179 -22.10 -7.30 -8.62
N LEU A 180 -23.02 -6.44 -9.09
CA LEU A 180 -24.46 -6.72 -9.18
C LEU A 180 -25.08 -6.48 -10.58
N GLY A 181 -24.25 -6.15 -11.59
CA GLY A 181 -24.73 -5.76 -12.93
C GLY A 181 -24.66 -4.27 -13.17
#